data_AF-A0A524C6Q3-F1
#
_entry.id   AF-A0A524C6Q3-F1
#
_cell.length_a   1.000
_cell.length_b   1.000
_cell.length_c   1.000
_cell.angle_alpha   90.00
_cell.angle_beta   90.00
_cell.angle_gamma   90.00
#
_symmetry.space_group_name_H-M   'P 1'
#
loop_
_entity.id
_entity.type
_entity.pdbx_description
1 polymer ?
#
loop_
_entity_poly.entity_id
_entity_poly.type
_entity_poly.pdbx_seq_one_letter_code
_entity_poly.pdbx_strand_id
1 'polypeptide(L)'
;MSEGSSFQAEDLIDRLLLIVTLNSTLLHFLLSSQVEDSVDPDRVDSLTQGLLRTRKWMEEATTMKGIPPSTQNIMTLIVKRLSQIESLLPKLSEKAKQAETNPAQEILSILDGERTARTEGAAPEAEPGEELVPLVGDEPARPLEAFKKVDVEDDQFGLIGQTQRLIQQYSKRCHVLLPTFWLEAIREIHRYRSESPYFGDVVELPARTMMATAKGLLTEAPGARLLQDLMKSRQQENYLSGSEMERIERAVAKYYQGLEKVLKEEKVNVQEKILEAQTAFDGFGWGGPELEKRIIKRLNKQCADSLESAESASDEPRQVVYAEMTKLLCKLQHAILAEPRMLEILAQMKP
;
A
#
# COMPACT_ATOMS: atom_id res chain seq x y z
N MET A 1 52.75 -0.93 21.68
CA MET A 1 51.28 -0.86 21.58
C MET A 1 50.92 -0.11 20.32
N SER A 2 50.42 -0.83 19.31
CA SER A 2 49.48 -0.33 18.30
C SER A 2 49.04 -1.55 17.48
N GLU A 3 48.05 -2.28 18.01
CA GLU A 3 47.39 -3.35 17.28
C GLU A 3 46.56 -2.73 16.15
N GLY A 4 46.73 -3.30 14.95
CA GLY A 4 46.08 -2.85 13.74
C GLY A 4 44.59 -3.13 13.77
N SER A 5 43.80 -2.13 13.36
CA SER A 5 42.41 -2.34 12.95
C SER A 5 42.42 -3.13 11.65
N SER A 6 42.31 -4.45 11.75
CA SER A 6 42.12 -5.32 10.59
C SER A 6 40.77 -5.01 9.95
N PHE A 7 40.79 -4.75 8.65
CA PHE A 7 39.60 -4.76 7.81
C PHE A 7 39.06 -6.20 7.81
N GLN A 8 37.96 -6.45 8.53
CA GLN A 8 37.42 -7.81 8.71
C GLN A 8 36.69 -8.25 7.44
N ALA A 9 37.01 -9.46 6.95
CA ALA A 9 36.42 -10.05 5.76
C ALA A 9 34.89 -10.21 5.84
N GLU A 10 34.35 -10.28 7.05
CA GLU A 10 32.90 -10.29 7.33
C GLU A 10 32.21 -9.03 6.81
N ASP A 11 32.84 -7.87 6.98
CA ASP A 11 32.33 -6.58 6.49
C ASP A 11 32.31 -6.55 4.94
N LEU A 12 33.23 -7.25 4.27
CA LEU A 12 33.22 -7.37 2.80
C LEU A 12 32.10 -8.31 2.29
N ILE A 13 31.78 -9.35 3.05
CA ILE A 13 30.72 -10.32 2.73
C ILE A 13 29.34 -9.65 2.89
N ASP A 14 29.11 -8.94 3.99
CA ASP A 14 27.87 -8.19 4.22
C ASP A 14 27.66 -7.13 3.12
N ARG A 15 28.74 -6.51 2.65
CA ARG A 15 28.72 -5.53 1.56
C ARG A 15 28.43 -6.15 0.19
N LEU A 16 28.95 -7.34 -0.10
CA LEU A 16 28.63 -8.08 -1.33
C LEU A 16 27.19 -8.57 -1.32
N LEU A 17 26.71 -9.04 -0.17
CA LEU A 17 25.30 -9.41 0.04
C LEU A 17 24.38 -8.21 -0.21
N LEU A 18 24.67 -7.04 0.34
CA LEU A 18 23.87 -5.84 0.12
C LEU A 18 23.79 -5.45 -1.37
N ILE A 19 24.89 -5.56 -2.12
CA ILE A 19 24.96 -5.30 -3.56
C ILE A 19 24.15 -6.34 -4.35
N VAL A 20 24.26 -7.63 -3.98
CA VAL A 20 23.51 -8.71 -4.63
C VAL A 20 22.02 -8.56 -4.37
N THR A 21 21.63 -8.23 -3.14
CA THR A 21 20.23 -7.96 -2.78
C THR A 21 19.69 -6.79 -3.60
N LEU A 22 20.43 -5.67 -3.69
CA LEU A 22 20.00 -4.51 -4.49
C LEU A 22 19.88 -4.82 -5.99
N ASN A 23 20.82 -5.56 -6.55
CA ASN A 23 20.76 -5.99 -7.95
C ASN A 23 19.61 -6.97 -8.19
N SER A 24 19.33 -7.86 -7.23
CA SER A 24 18.20 -8.79 -7.29
C SER A 24 16.87 -8.04 -7.22
N THR A 25 16.74 -7.04 -6.34
CA THR A 25 15.54 -6.19 -6.25
C THR A 25 15.34 -5.35 -7.52
N LEU A 26 16.42 -4.82 -8.11
CA LEU A 26 16.37 -4.09 -9.39
C LEU A 26 15.97 -4.99 -10.56
N LEU A 27 16.55 -6.20 -10.65
CA LEU A 27 16.17 -7.19 -11.66
C LEU A 27 14.72 -7.64 -11.51
N HIS A 28 14.28 -7.91 -10.28
CA HIS A 28 12.90 -8.28 -10.00
C HIS A 28 11.94 -7.15 -10.36
N PHE A 29 12.30 -5.90 -10.06
CA PHE A 29 11.52 -4.73 -10.44
C PHE A 29 11.41 -4.60 -11.96
N LEU A 30 12.52 -4.69 -12.70
CA LEU A 30 12.55 -4.62 -14.16
C LEU A 30 11.76 -5.77 -14.80
N LEU A 31 11.90 -7.00 -14.29
CA LEU A 31 11.16 -8.16 -14.79
C LEU A 31 9.66 -8.03 -14.49
N SER A 32 9.27 -7.61 -13.28
CA SER A 32 7.85 -7.37 -12.95
C SER A 32 7.24 -6.28 -13.85
N SER A 33 7.98 -5.21 -14.14
CA SER A 33 7.51 -4.14 -15.02
C SER A 33 7.37 -4.56 -16.50
N GLN A 34 8.11 -5.58 -16.94
CA GLN A 34 8.02 -6.11 -18.32
C GLN A 34 6.95 -7.19 -18.48
N VAL A 35 6.56 -7.86 -17.39
CA VAL A 35 5.59 -8.96 -17.41
C VAL A 35 4.17 -8.47 -17.11
N GLU A 36 4.01 -7.44 -16.28
CA GLU A 36 2.70 -7.00 -15.77
C GLU A 36 2.12 -5.77 -16.51
N ASP A 37 2.81 -5.20 -17.51
CA ASP A 37 2.43 -3.97 -18.25
C ASP A 37 1.94 -2.80 -17.37
N SER A 38 2.28 -2.83 -16.08
CA SER A 38 1.90 -1.85 -15.08
C SER A 38 3.11 -1.55 -14.19
N VAL A 39 3.36 -0.27 -13.95
CA VAL A 39 4.51 0.19 -13.18
C VAL A 39 3.99 0.92 -11.97
N ASP A 40 4.08 0.29 -10.80
CA ASP A 40 3.68 0.88 -9.53
C ASP A 40 4.59 2.07 -9.17
N PRO A 41 4.11 3.32 -9.23
CA PRO A 41 4.94 4.50 -8.99
C PRO A 41 5.47 4.57 -7.55
N ASP A 42 4.74 4.01 -6.57
CA ASP A 42 5.20 3.97 -5.17
C ASP A 42 6.38 2.97 -5.00
N ARG A 43 6.42 1.90 -5.80
CA ARG A 43 7.59 0.99 -5.85
C ARG A 43 8.78 1.66 -6.52
N VAL A 44 8.55 2.46 -7.57
CA VAL A 44 9.60 3.27 -8.21
C VAL A 44 10.18 4.26 -7.20
N ASP A 45 9.35 4.94 -6.42
CA ASP A 45 9.79 5.92 -5.42
C ASP A 45 10.54 5.27 -4.26
N SER A 46 10.06 4.13 -3.75
CA SER A 46 10.76 3.35 -2.72
C SER A 46 12.11 2.83 -3.21
N LEU A 47 12.18 2.38 -4.46
CA LEU A 47 13.41 1.90 -5.09
C LEU A 47 14.37 3.06 -5.35
N THR A 48 13.87 4.23 -5.72
CA THR A 48 14.63 5.47 -5.88
C THR A 48 15.21 5.94 -4.54
N GLN A 49 14.42 5.92 -3.46
CA GLN A 49 14.91 6.26 -2.11
C GLN A 49 15.92 5.25 -1.58
N GLY A 50 15.72 3.96 -1.82
CA GLY A 50 16.66 2.91 -1.47
C GLY A 50 17.99 3.07 -2.21
N LEU A 51 17.95 3.34 -3.51
CA LEU A 51 19.13 3.63 -4.33
C LEU A 51 19.87 4.89 -3.86
N LEU A 52 19.16 5.97 -3.57
CA LEU A 52 19.75 7.21 -3.08
C LEU A 52 20.47 7.02 -1.74
N ARG A 53 19.87 6.28 -0.80
CA ARG A 53 20.48 5.97 0.49
C ARG A 53 21.74 5.11 0.32
N THR A 54 21.67 4.05 -0.50
CA THR A 54 22.83 3.19 -0.72
C THR A 54 23.95 3.90 -1.47
N ARG A 55 23.61 4.75 -2.46
CA ARG A 55 24.59 5.58 -3.17
C ARG A 55 25.28 6.54 -2.21
N LYS A 56 24.52 7.28 -1.40
CA LYS A 56 25.07 8.23 -0.43
C LYS A 56 25.99 7.54 0.57
N TRP A 57 25.58 6.37 1.07
CA TRP A 57 26.41 5.55 1.93
C TRP A 57 27.71 5.08 1.24
N MET A 58 27.64 4.65 -0.02
CA MET A 58 28.82 4.26 -0.80
C MET A 58 29.75 5.44 -1.07
N GLU A 59 29.23 6.62 -1.38
CA GLU A 59 30.01 7.85 -1.54
C GLU A 59 30.73 8.22 -0.23
N GLU A 60 30.03 8.18 0.91
CA GLU A 60 30.63 8.41 2.23
C GLU A 60 31.69 7.36 2.56
N ALA A 61 31.41 6.08 2.29
CA ALA A 61 32.35 4.99 2.48
C ALA A 61 33.62 5.16 1.63
N THR A 62 33.54 5.60 0.38
CA THR A 62 34.73 5.82 -0.47
C THR A 62 35.70 6.89 0.04
N THR A 63 35.28 7.71 1.02
CA THR A 63 36.10 8.76 1.64
C THR A 63 36.70 8.38 3.00
N MET A 64 36.36 7.19 3.53
CA MET A 64 36.87 6.72 4.83
C MET A 64 38.35 6.28 4.75
N LYS A 65 39.15 6.66 5.77
CA LYS A 65 40.55 6.26 5.90
C LYS A 65 40.67 4.76 6.18
N GLY A 66 41.52 4.05 5.43
CA GLY A 66 41.81 2.62 5.63
C GLY A 66 41.28 1.67 4.55
N ILE A 67 40.65 2.20 3.50
CA ILE A 67 40.12 1.38 2.39
C ILE A 67 41.21 1.13 1.33
N PRO A 68 41.40 -0.12 0.88
CA PRO A 68 42.33 -0.43 -0.21
C PRO A 68 41.95 0.28 -1.53
N PRO A 69 42.93 0.77 -2.32
CA PRO A 69 42.67 1.48 -3.59
C PRO A 69 41.85 0.66 -4.61
N SER A 70 42.03 -0.65 -4.64
CA SER A 70 41.25 -1.56 -5.51
C SER A 70 39.76 -1.56 -5.14
N THR A 71 39.44 -1.60 -3.85
CA THR A 71 38.07 -1.51 -3.32
C THR A 71 37.46 -0.15 -3.58
N GLN A 72 38.24 0.92 -3.41
CA GLN A 72 37.80 2.29 -3.72
C GLN A 72 37.45 2.45 -5.21
N ASN A 73 38.24 1.87 -6.11
CA ASN A 73 37.98 1.87 -7.55
C ASN A 73 36.70 1.10 -7.92
N ILE A 74 36.48 -0.07 -7.32
CA ILE A 74 35.26 -0.88 -7.54
C ILE A 74 34.03 -0.14 -7.00
N MET A 75 34.10 0.43 -5.80
CA MET A 75 33.00 1.22 -5.24
C MET A 75 32.71 2.46 -6.09
N THR A 76 33.72 3.15 -6.60
CA THR A 76 33.54 4.30 -7.51
C THR A 76 32.84 3.89 -8.81
N LEU A 77 33.18 2.73 -9.36
CA LEU A 77 32.50 2.16 -10.54
C LEU A 77 31.04 1.80 -10.24
N ILE A 78 30.75 1.25 -9.07
CA ILE A 78 29.39 0.92 -8.63
C ILE A 78 28.57 2.20 -8.41
N VAL A 79 29.11 3.21 -7.72
CA VAL A 79 28.46 4.53 -7.56
C VAL A 79 28.15 5.14 -8.92
N LYS A 80 29.07 5.04 -9.89
CA LYS A 80 28.84 5.52 -11.26
C LYS A 80 27.73 4.74 -11.99
N ARG A 81 27.58 3.44 -11.74
CA ARG A 81 26.47 2.63 -12.29
C ARG A 81 25.14 2.93 -11.61
N LEU A 82 25.15 3.10 -10.29
CA LEU A 82 23.95 3.49 -9.52
C LEU A 82 23.45 4.88 -9.94
N SER A 83 24.34 5.85 -10.20
CA SER A 83 23.93 7.17 -10.70
C SER A 83 23.39 7.13 -12.13
N GLN A 84 23.90 6.23 -12.97
CA GLN A 84 23.32 5.97 -14.30
C GLN A 84 21.90 5.41 -14.17
N ILE A 85 21.66 4.45 -13.28
CA ILE A 85 20.32 3.88 -13.03
C ILE A 85 19.39 4.95 -12.44
N GLU A 86 19.86 5.73 -11.47
CA GLU A 86 19.14 6.86 -10.89
C GLU A 86 18.72 7.88 -11.95
N SER A 87 19.58 8.18 -12.93
CA SER A 87 19.24 9.10 -14.02
C SER A 87 18.19 8.57 -15.01
N LEU A 88 17.94 7.26 -15.00
CA LEU A 88 16.96 6.58 -15.87
C LEU A 88 15.61 6.36 -15.17
N LEU A 89 15.57 6.29 -13.85
CA LEU A 89 14.35 6.07 -13.07
C LEU A 89 13.29 7.17 -13.24
N PRO A 90 13.61 8.48 -13.25
CA PRO A 90 12.64 9.54 -13.53
C PRO A 90 12.03 9.40 -14.93
N LYS A 91 12.82 8.97 -15.92
CA LYS A 91 12.36 8.77 -17.30
C LYS A 91 11.45 7.54 -17.43
N LEU A 92 11.68 6.51 -16.62
CA LEU A 92 10.80 5.34 -16.51
C LEU A 92 9.51 5.68 -15.76
N SER A 93 9.57 6.49 -14.70
CA SER A 93 8.40 7.01 -13.98
C SER A 93 7.52 7.89 -14.88
N GLU A 94 8.11 8.79 -15.67
CA GLU A 94 7.37 9.59 -16.65
C GLU A 94 6.74 8.73 -17.74
N LYS A 95 7.46 7.74 -18.26
CA LYS A 95 6.91 6.79 -19.24
C LYS A 95 5.78 5.93 -18.66
N ALA A 96 5.89 5.50 -17.41
CA ALA A 96 4.84 4.78 -16.70
C ALA A 96 3.57 5.62 -16.55
N LYS A 97 3.73 6.89 -16.13
CA LYS A 97 2.63 7.84 -16.03
C LYS A 97 1.97 8.11 -17.38
N GLN A 98 2.76 8.19 -18.46
CA GLN A 98 2.28 8.35 -19.83
C GLN A 98 1.55 7.10 -20.36
N ALA A 99 2.02 5.90 -20.01
CA ALA A 99 1.37 4.64 -20.37
C ALA A 99 0.02 4.45 -19.66
N GLU A 100 -0.12 4.92 -18.41
CA GLU A 100 -1.42 4.92 -17.69
C GLU A 100 -2.42 5.95 -18.24
N THR A 101 -1.94 7.05 -18.83
CA THR A 101 -2.81 8.11 -19.37
C THR A 101 -3.36 7.78 -20.77
N ASN A 102 -2.65 6.98 -21.56
CA ASN A 102 -3.03 6.66 -22.93
C ASN A 102 -4.34 5.84 -23.08
N PRO A 103 -4.60 4.78 -22.29
CA PRO A 103 -5.84 4.00 -22.44
C PRO A 103 -7.08 4.76 -21.97
N ALA A 104 -6.95 5.66 -20.98
CA ALA A 104 -8.07 6.45 -20.47
C ALA A 104 -8.46 7.60 -21.43
N GLN A 105 -7.51 8.18 -22.16
CA GLN A 105 -7.78 9.26 -23.13
C GLN A 105 -8.33 8.77 -24.47
N GLU A 106 -7.97 7.56 -24.92
CA GLU A 106 -8.60 6.96 -26.11
C GLU A 106 -10.08 6.63 -25.86
N ILE A 107 -10.43 6.11 -24.69
CA ILE A 107 -11.82 5.81 -24.34
C ILE A 107 -12.66 7.08 -24.21
N LEU A 108 -12.12 8.14 -23.60
CA LEU A 108 -12.82 9.43 -23.48
C LEU A 108 -12.99 10.15 -24.83
N SER A 109 -12.00 10.08 -25.72
CA SER A 109 -12.10 10.68 -27.06
C SER A 109 -13.08 9.94 -27.98
N ILE A 110 -13.28 8.63 -27.78
CA ILE A 110 -14.33 7.85 -28.46
C ILE A 110 -15.72 8.19 -27.90
N LEU A 111 -15.85 8.38 -26.57
CA LEU A 111 -17.12 8.74 -25.92
C LEU A 111 -17.55 10.19 -26.20
N ASP A 112 -16.61 11.12 -26.34
CA ASP A 112 -16.89 12.53 -26.69
C ASP A 112 -17.16 12.73 -28.21
N GLY A 113 -16.90 11.71 -29.04
CA GLY A 113 -17.09 11.75 -30.50
C GLY A 113 -18.50 11.40 -31.02
N GLU A 114 -19.39 10.85 -30.19
CA GLU A 114 -20.75 10.43 -30.63
C GLU A 114 -21.86 11.24 -29.95
N ARG A 115 -21.89 12.56 -30.16
CA ARG A 115 -23.10 13.36 -29.94
C ARG A 115 -23.29 14.40 -31.03
N THR A 116 -23.84 13.98 -32.17
CA THR A 116 -24.91 14.72 -32.88
C THR A 116 -25.46 13.92 -34.07
N ALA A 117 -26.75 13.56 -33.96
CA ALA A 117 -27.79 13.66 -35.01
C ALA A 117 -28.69 12.41 -35.08
N ARG A 118 -29.76 12.37 -34.28
CA ARG A 118 -30.99 11.62 -34.60
C ARG A 118 -32.25 12.31 -34.05
N THR A 119 -32.90 13.05 -34.94
CA THR A 119 -34.33 13.39 -35.03
C THR A 119 -34.53 13.52 -36.55
N GLU A 120 -35.47 12.89 -37.26
CA GLU A 120 -36.92 12.68 -37.13
C GLU A 120 -37.24 11.35 -37.90
N GLY A 121 -38.21 10.49 -37.60
CA GLY A 121 -39.65 10.74 -37.55
C GLY A 121 -40.34 10.26 -38.85
N ALA A 122 -40.74 8.97 -38.92
CA ALA A 122 -41.84 8.48 -39.78
C ALA A 122 -42.22 7.01 -39.45
N ALA A 123 -43.45 6.80 -38.99
CA ALA A 123 -44.23 5.55 -39.12
C ALA A 123 -45.06 5.64 -40.43
N PRO A 124 -45.79 4.60 -40.93
CA PRO A 124 -46.32 3.36 -40.31
C PRO A 124 -46.03 2.10 -41.18
N GLU A 125 -46.34 0.85 -40.83
CA GLU A 125 -47.66 0.17 -40.84
C GLU A 125 -47.48 -1.27 -40.32
N ALA A 126 -48.57 -1.84 -39.78
CA ALA A 126 -48.64 -3.16 -39.17
C ALA A 126 -49.14 -4.22 -40.16
N GLU A 127 -48.64 -5.46 -40.06
CA GLU A 127 -49.42 -6.68 -40.27
C GLU A 127 -48.89 -7.85 -39.41
N PRO A 128 -49.75 -8.84 -39.06
CA PRO A 128 -49.51 -9.77 -37.95
C PRO A 128 -49.24 -11.22 -38.38
N GLY A 129 -48.52 -11.94 -37.52
CA GLY A 129 -48.61 -13.41 -37.41
C GLY A 129 -47.38 -14.18 -37.86
N GLU A 130 -46.70 -14.81 -36.89
CA GLU A 130 -46.44 -16.26 -36.87
C GLU A 130 -45.81 -16.64 -35.51
N GLU A 131 -46.33 -17.72 -34.93
CA GLU A 131 -45.86 -18.37 -33.69
C GLU A 131 -44.40 -18.80 -33.81
N LEU A 132 -43.65 -18.84 -32.69
CA LEU A 132 -42.59 -19.84 -32.42
C LEU A 132 -42.04 -19.69 -30.98
N VAL A 133 -42.44 -20.64 -30.12
CA VAL A 133 -41.68 -21.34 -29.04
C VAL A 133 -40.92 -20.53 -27.97
N PRO A 134 -41.13 -20.80 -26.66
CA PRO A 134 -40.39 -20.16 -25.56
C PRO A 134 -38.97 -20.74 -25.43
N LEU A 135 -37.97 -20.00 -25.87
CA LEU A 135 -36.57 -20.27 -25.52
C LEU A 135 -36.28 -19.73 -24.12
N VAL A 136 -36.47 -20.59 -23.12
CA VAL A 136 -35.71 -20.54 -21.86
C VAL A 136 -34.26 -20.81 -22.24
N GLY A 137 -33.56 -19.76 -22.67
CA GLY A 137 -32.11 -19.77 -22.75
C GLY A 137 -31.58 -19.50 -21.36
N ASP A 138 -30.78 -20.43 -20.84
CA ASP A 138 -29.94 -20.21 -19.67
C ASP A 138 -29.31 -18.81 -19.74
N GLU A 139 -29.64 -17.94 -18.78
CA GLU A 139 -28.87 -16.72 -18.61
C GLU A 139 -27.41 -17.17 -18.42
N PRO A 140 -26.45 -16.74 -19.28
CA PRO A 140 -25.06 -17.03 -19.02
C PRO A 140 -24.77 -16.48 -17.63
N ALA A 141 -24.37 -17.38 -16.71
CA ALA A 141 -24.04 -17.03 -15.34
C ALA A 141 -23.20 -15.77 -15.37
N ARG A 142 -23.77 -14.65 -14.91
CA ARG A 142 -23.06 -13.37 -14.92
C ARG A 142 -21.75 -13.62 -14.21
N PRO A 143 -20.58 -13.27 -14.81
CA PRO A 143 -19.32 -13.43 -14.11
C PRO A 143 -19.47 -12.71 -12.77
N LEU A 144 -19.33 -13.44 -11.67
CA LEU A 144 -19.47 -12.88 -10.33
C LEU A 144 -18.49 -11.71 -10.22
N GLU A 145 -19.01 -10.49 -10.12
CA GLU A 145 -18.20 -9.32 -9.86
C GLU A 145 -17.57 -9.51 -8.47
N ALA A 146 -16.24 -9.66 -8.41
CA ALA A 146 -15.55 -9.97 -7.16
C ALA A 146 -15.88 -8.97 -6.05
N PHE A 147 -15.99 -7.70 -6.42
CA PHE A 147 -16.44 -6.63 -5.54
C PHE A 147 -16.88 -5.42 -6.36
N LYS A 148 -17.73 -4.58 -5.77
CA LYS A 148 -18.14 -3.28 -6.30
C LYS A 148 -17.95 -2.20 -5.23
N LYS A 149 -17.32 -1.09 -5.60
CA LYS A 149 -17.23 0.10 -4.75
C LYS A 149 -18.57 0.87 -4.80
N VAL A 150 -19.05 1.29 -3.64
CA VAL A 150 -20.32 1.98 -3.41
C VAL A 150 -20.00 3.35 -2.80
N ASP A 151 -20.79 4.36 -3.16
CA ASP A 151 -20.58 5.74 -2.69
C ASP A 151 -20.87 5.91 -1.19
N VAL A 152 -21.69 5.03 -0.61
CA VAL A 152 -22.09 5.04 0.80
C VAL A 152 -21.56 3.79 1.49
N GLU A 153 -20.75 4.01 2.52
CA GLU A 153 -20.20 2.98 3.40
C GLU A 153 -21.30 2.21 4.16
N ASP A 154 -21.15 0.89 4.29
CA ASP A 154 -22.06 0.04 5.06
C ASP A 154 -21.42 -0.36 6.40
N ASP A 155 -21.80 0.29 7.50
CA ASP A 155 -21.27 -0.04 8.84
C ASP A 155 -22.01 -1.23 9.49
N GLN A 156 -22.13 -2.34 8.76
CA GLN A 156 -22.83 -3.55 9.22
C GLN A 156 -22.26 -4.07 10.57
N PHE A 157 -20.96 -3.87 10.81
CA PHE A 157 -20.26 -4.32 12.02
C PHE A 157 -20.21 -3.25 13.13
N GLY A 158 -20.72 -2.04 12.87
CA GLY A 158 -20.71 -0.93 13.83
C GLY A 158 -19.30 -0.41 14.18
N LEU A 159 -18.28 -0.73 13.38
CA LEU A 159 -16.87 -0.41 13.64
C LEU A 159 -16.56 1.05 13.29
N ILE A 160 -17.17 1.60 12.24
CA ILE A 160 -17.01 3.02 11.87
C ILE A 160 -17.60 3.90 12.97
N GLY A 161 -18.84 3.65 13.35
CA GLY A 161 -19.52 4.42 14.39
C GLY A 161 -18.87 4.29 15.77
N GLN A 162 -18.30 3.13 16.11
CA GLN A 162 -17.52 2.96 17.35
C GLN A 162 -16.22 3.77 17.31
N THR A 163 -15.45 3.67 16.23
CA THR A 163 -14.18 4.38 16.07
C THR A 163 -14.37 5.90 16.06
N GLN A 164 -15.40 6.38 15.35
CA GLN A 164 -15.74 7.81 15.30
C GLN A 164 -16.13 8.36 16.68
N ARG A 165 -16.97 7.63 17.44
CA ARG A 165 -17.33 8.03 18.82
C ARG A 165 -16.11 8.08 19.73
N LEU A 166 -15.20 7.12 19.59
CA LEU A 166 -13.95 7.10 20.35
C LEU A 166 -13.09 8.33 20.03
N ILE A 167 -12.88 8.64 18.76
CA ILE A 167 -12.13 9.83 18.34
C ILE A 167 -12.78 11.11 18.89
N GLN A 168 -14.10 11.23 18.78
CA GLN A 168 -14.83 12.40 19.29
C GLN A 168 -14.66 12.56 20.81
N GLN A 169 -14.73 11.47 21.57
CA GLN A 169 -14.56 11.48 23.03
C GLN A 169 -13.17 11.97 23.45
N TYR A 170 -12.12 11.57 22.71
CA TYR A 170 -10.73 11.92 23.04
C TYR A 170 -10.22 13.19 22.32
N SER A 171 -10.96 13.74 21.36
CA SER A 171 -10.58 14.93 20.59
C SER A 171 -10.28 16.18 21.43
N LYS A 172 -10.84 16.27 22.65
CA LYS A 172 -10.58 17.36 23.59
C LYS A 172 -9.25 17.23 24.35
N ARG A 173 -8.60 16.07 24.28
CA ARG A 173 -7.41 15.73 25.09
C ARG A 173 -6.22 15.27 24.25
N CYS A 174 -6.47 14.68 23.09
CA CYS A 174 -5.46 14.13 22.21
C CYS A 174 -5.58 14.77 20.82
N HIS A 175 -4.45 14.95 20.15
CA HIS A 175 -4.46 15.20 18.71
C HIS A 175 -5.08 14.00 17.98
N VAL A 176 -5.97 14.23 17.01
CA VAL A 176 -6.76 13.14 16.39
C VAL A 176 -6.37 12.79 14.96
N LEU A 177 -5.47 13.52 14.30
CA LEU A 177 -5.20 13.27 12.87
C LEU A 177 -4.76 11.83 12.57
N LEU A 178 -3.82 11.26 13.36
CA LEU A 178 -3.41 9.85 13.19
C LEU A 178 -4.56 8.86 13.44
N PRO A 179 -5.33 8.96 14.55
CA PRO A 179 -6.56 8.19 14.70
C PRO A 179 -7.56 8.36 13.55
N THR A 180 -7.74 9.57 13.02
CA THR A 180 -8.61 9.85 11.88
C THR A 180 -8.12 9.15 10.61
N PHE A 181 -6.80 9.07 10.38
CA PHE A 181 -6.23 8.30 9.27
C PHE A 181 -6.72 6.85 9.25
N TRP A 182 -6.69 6.19 10.42
CA TRP A 182 -7.20 4.82 10.55
C TRP A 182 -8.72 4.74 10.40
N LEU A 183 -9.47 5.73 10.89
CA LEU A 183 -10.93 5.80 10.66
C LEU A 183 -11.27 5.86 9.18
N GLU A 184 -10.59 6.71 8.40
CA GLU A 184 -10.85 6.82 6.96
C GLU A 184 -10.45 5.55 6.20
N ALA A 185 -9.39 4.86 6.63
CA ALA A 185 -9.05 3.55 6.09
C ALA A 185 -10.15 2.50 6.37
N ILE A 186 -10.72 2.50 7.57
CA ILE A 186 -11.85 1.63 7.92
C ILE A 186 -13.06 1.96 7.04
N ARG A 187 -13.39 3.25 6.88
CA ARG A 187 -14.49 3.69 6.00
C ARG A 187 -14.32 3.22 4.57
N GLU A 188 -13.13 3.41 4.02
CA GLU A 188 -12.82 3.02 2.65
C GLU A 188 -12.94 1.50 2.44
N ILE A 189 -12.58 0.66 3.42
CA ILE A 189 -12.81 -0.79 3.34
C ILE A 189 -14.30 -1.12 3.25
N HIS A 190 -15.16 -0.42 4.02
CA HIS A 190 -16.61 -0.65 4.05
C HIS A 190 -17.35 -0.06 2.84
N ARG A 191 -16.66 0.64 1.93
CA ARG A 191 -17.27 1.09 0.66
C ARG A 191 -17.34 -0.01 -0.38
N TYR A 192 -16.69 -1.15 -0.16
CA TYR A 192 -16.76 -2.27 -1.08
C TYR A 192 -17.93 -3.19 -0.69
N ARG A 193 -18.49 -3.89 -1.67
CA ARG A 193 -19.48 -4.95 -1.48
C ARG A 193 -19.16 -6.14 -2.37
N SER A 194 -19.42 -7.34 -1.87
CA SER A 194 -19.34 -8.59 -2.61
C SER A 194 -20.44 -9.54 -2.14
N GLU A 195 -20.88 -10.44 -3.01
CA GLU A 195 -21.82 -11.52 -2.66
C GLU A 195 -21.09 -12.76 -2.10
N SER A 196 -19.75 -12.73 -2.07
CA SER A 196 -18.93 -13.84 -1.58
C SER A 196 -19.22 -14.17 -0.11
N PRO A 197 -19.30 -15.46 0.28
CA PRO A 197 -19.48 -15.86 1.67
C PRO A 197 -18.31 -15.44 2.57
N TYR A 198 -17.12 -15.21 1.98
CA TYR A 198 -15.92 -14.78 2.70
C TYR A 198 -15.84 -13.26 2.90
N PHE A 199 -16.76 -12.48 2.30
CA PHE A 199 -16.71 -11.03 2.31
C PHE A 199 -16.79 -10.43 3.72
N GLY A 200 -17.52 -11.09 4.64
CA GLY A 200 -17.61 -10.67 6.04
C GLY A 200 -16.22 -10.61 6.70
N ASP A 201 -15.42 -11.67 6.56
CA ASP A 201 -14.07 -11.74 7.13
C ASP A 201 -13.12 -10.73 6.45
N VAL A 202 -13.29 -10.49 5.15
CA VAL A 202 -12.51 -9.51 4.37
C VAL A 202 -12.71 -8.08 4.87
N VAL A 203 -13.91 -7.72 5.33
CA VAL A 203 -14.17 -6.39 5.88
C VAL A 203 -13.84 -6.33 7.37
N GLU A 204 -14.32 -7.32 8.14
CA GLU A 204 -14.31 -7.28 9.59
C GLU A 204 -12.91 -7.40 10.18
N LEU A 205 -12.09 -8.33 9.70
CA LEU A 205 -10.76 -8.60 10.26
C LEU A 205 -9.82 -7.38 10.15
N PRO A 206 -9.59 -6.78 8.97
CA PRO A 206 -8.75 -5.59 8.87
C PRO A 206 -9.35 -4.40 9.62
N ALA A 207 -10.66 -4.20 9.58
CA ALA A 207 -11.31 -3.10 10.28
C ALA A 207 -11.15 -3.20 11.81
N ARG A 208 -11.28 -4.40 12.39
CA ARG A 208 -11.03 -4.63 13.82
C ARG A 208 -9.59 -4.32 14.20
N THR A 209 -8.62 -4.74 13.39
CA THR A 209 -7.20 -4.45 13.63
C THR A 209 -6.93 -2.95 13.60
N MET A 210 -7.43 -2.25 12.58
CA MET A 210 -7.29 -0.78 12.47
C MET A 210 -8.00 -0.02 13.59
N MET A 211 -9.18 -0.48 14.00
CA MET A 211 -9.87 0.08 15.17
C MET A 211 -9.04 -0.11 16.44
N ALA A 212 -8.46 -1.29 16.64
CA ALA A 212 -7.58 -1.56 17.78
C ALA A 212 -6.34 -0.65 17.75
N THR A 213 -5.80 -0.36 16.57
CA THR A 213 -4.73 0.62 16.37
C THR A 213 -5.16 2.02 16.80
N ALA A 214 -6.27 2.52 16.28
CA ALA A 214 -6.81 3.84 16.61
C ALA A 214 -7.10 3.96 18.11
N LYS A 215 -7.68 2.91 18.71
CA LYS A 215 -7.95 2.84 20.15
C LYS A 215 -6.65 2.85 20.96
N GLY A 216 -5.68 1.99 20.62
CA GLY A 216 -4.40 1.92 21.30
C GLY A 216 -3.62 3.24 21.24
N LEU A 217 -3.76 4.00 20.15
CA LEU A 217 -3.22 5.36 20.05
C LEU A 217 -3.90 6.32 21.04
N LEU A 218 -5.22 6.28 21.18
CA LEU A 218 -5.97 7.21 22.02
C LEU A 218 -5.96 6.87 23.51
N THR A 219 -5.89 5.57 23.87
CA THR A 219 -6.13 5.11 25.24
C THR A 219 -4.88 4.57 25.95
N GLU A 220 -3.87 4.10 25.23
CA GLU A 220 -2.73 3.38 25.82
C GLU A 220 -1.42 4.17 25.69
N ALA A 221 -0.54 4.05 26.68
CA ALA A 221 0.83 4.53 26.56
C ALA A 221 1.63 3.65 25.58
N PRO A 222 2.57 4.19 24.78
CA PRO A 222 2.96 5.61 24.76
C PRO A 222 2.07 6.50 23.89
N GLY A 223 1.23 5.94 23.01
CA GLY A 223 0.42 6.68 22.03
C GLY A 223 -0.41 7.82 22.64
N ALA A 224 -1.15 7.54 23.70
CA ALA A 224 -2.04 8.52 24.31
C ALA A 224 -1.27 9.73 24.88
N ARG A 225 -0.10 9.48 25.49
CA ARG A 225 0.75 10.55 26.04
C ARG A 225 1.35 11.41 24.93
N LEU A 226 1.86 10.75 23.88
CA LEU A 226 2.44 11.42 22.71
C LEU A 226 1.41 12.32 22.00
N LEU A 227 0.17 11.84 21.81
CA LEU A 227 -0.90 12.64 21.22
C LEU A 227 -1.37 13.79 22.12
N GLN A 228 -1.34 13.61 23.45
CA GLN A 228 -1.63 14.67 24.41
C GLN A 228 -0.55 15.77 24.39
N ASP A 229 0.72 15.37 24.33
CA ASP A 229 1.82 16.33 24.26
C ASP A 229 1.84 17.08 22.94
N LEU A 230 1.57 16.40 21.81
CA LEU A 230 1.41 17.04 20.51
C LEU A 230 0.28 18.07 20.50
N MET A 231 -0.85 17.79 21.18
CA MET A 231 -1.98 18.73 21.25
C MET A 231 -1.61 20.05 21.94
N LYS A 232 -0.55 20.09 22.76
CA LYS A 232 -0.07 21.33 23.41
C LYS A 232 0.74 22.20 22.45
N SER A 233 1.41 21.60 21.46
CA SER A 233 2.33 22.28 20.55
C SER A 233 1.77 22.51 19.15
N ARG A 234 0.79 21.71 18.71
CA ARG A 234 0.20 21.75 17.37
C ARG A 234 -1.31 22.01 17.43
N GLN A 235 -1.82 22.75 16.45
CA GLN A 235 -3.26 22.94 16.27
C GLN A 235 -3.95 21.63 15.90
N GLN A 236 -5.20 21.46 16.33
CA GLN A 236 -5.98 20.27 16.06
C GLN A 236 -6.36 20.17 14.58
N GLU A 237 -5.94 19.09 13.93
CA GLU A 237 -6.32 18.77 12.56
C GLU A 237 -7.29 17.56 12.56
N ASN A 238 -8.52 17.79 12.13
CA ASN A 238 -9.60 16.79 12.25
C ASN A 238 -9.90 16.04 10.94
N TYR A 239 -9.34 16.49 9.82
CA TYR A 239 -9.65 15.95 8.48
C TYR A 239 -8.37 15.67 7.71
N LEU A 240 -8.45 14.66 6.85
CA LEU A 240 -7.40 14.31 5.90
C LEU A 240 -7.45 15.20 4.66
N SER A 241 -6.30 15.44 4.04
CA SER A 241 -6.20 16.08 2.73
C SER A 241 -6.64 15.11 1.63
N GLY A 242 -6.89 15.65 0.42
CA GLY A 242 -7.17 14.81 -0.75
C GLY A 242 -6.03 13.83 -1.08
N SER A 243 -4.76 14.24 -0.92
CA SER A 243 -3.60 13.36 -1.13
C SER A 243 -3.54 12.22 -0.12
N GLU A 244 -3.80 12.51 1.15
CA GLU A 244 -3.84 11.52 2.23
C GLU A 244 -4.96 10.50 1.96
N MET A 245 -6.15 10.96 1.56
CA MET A 245 -7.26 10.10 1.16
C MET A 245 -6.92 9.24 -0.06
N GLU A 246 -6.34 9.81 -1.11
CA GLU A 246 -6.00 9.08 -2.34
C GLU A 246 -5.02 7.93 -2.05
N ARG A 247 -4.07 8.11 -1.14
CA ARG A 247 -3.17 7.02 -0.72
C ARG A 247 -3.89 5.92 0.04
N ILE A 248 -4.85 6.26 0.89
CA ILE A 248 -5.70 5.27 1.56
C ILE A 248 -6.50 4.48 0.53
N GLU A 249 -7.16 5.17 -0.41
CA GLU A 249 -7.94 4.55 -1.48
C GLU A 249 -7.09 3.61 -2.33
N ARG A 250 -5.87 4.02 -2.72
CA ARG A 250 -4.92 3.16 -3.44
C ARG A 250 -4.49 1.93 -2.62
N ALA A 251 -4.25 2.10 -1.32
CA ALA A 251 -3.86 0.98 -0.45
C ALA A 251 -4.98 -0.05 -0.31
N VAL A 252 -6.22 0.42 -0.11
CA VAL A 252 -7.42 -0.43 0.02
C VAL A 252 -7.79 -1.07 -1.32
N ALA A 253 -7.69 -0.36 -2.43
CA ALA A 253 -7.93 -0.93 -3.76
C ALA A 253 -6.97 -2.09 -4.06
N LYS A 254 -5.67 -1.94 -3.77
CA LYS A 254 -4.69 -3.02 -3.93
C LYS A 254 -4.96 -4.21 -2.99
N TYR A 255 -5.55 -3.98 -1.82
CA TYR A 255 -5.97 -5.05 -0.91
C TYR A 255 -7.11 -5.87 -1.52
N TYR A 256 -8.15 -5.21 -2.05
CA TYR A 256 -9.25 -5.91 -2.71
C TYR A 256 -8.84 -6.62 -4.00
N GLN A 257 -7.92 -6.04 -4.79
CA GLN A 257 -7.30 -6.71 -5.93
C GLN A 257 -6.57 -8.00 -5.51
N GLY A 258 -5.85 -7.98 -4.38
CA GLY A 258 -5.18 -9.15 -3.83
C GLY A 258 -6.12 -10.29 -3.44
N LEU A 259 -7.37 -9.95 -3.10
CA LEU A 259 -8.44 -10.85 -2.68
C LEU A 259 -9.41 -11.26 -3.78
N GLU A 260 -9.25 -10.74 -5.00
CA GLU A 260 -10.20 -10.95 -6.09
C GLU A 260 -10.48 -12.44 -6.34
N LYS A 261 -9.42 -13.26 -6.37
CA LYS A 261 -9.53 -14.71 -6.56
C LYS A 261 -10.26 -15.40 -5.41
N VAL A 262 -10.05 -14.96 -4.16
CA VAL A 262 -10.76 -15.50 -2.99
C VAL A 262 -12.24 -15.14 -3.05
N LEU A 263 -12.56 -13.90 -3.41
CA LEU A 263 -13.94 -13.42 -3.51
C LEU A 263 -14.70 -14.07 -4.67
N LYS A 264 -14.02 -14.46 -5.75
CA LYS A 264 -14.57 -15.25 -6.86
C LYS A 264 -14.63 -16.76 -6.59
N GLU A 265 -14.20 -17.21 -5.40
CA GLU A 265 -14.09 -18.64 -5.04
C GLU A 265 -13.17 -19.45 -5.96
N GLU A 266 -12.17 -18.77 -6.56
CA GLU A 266 -11.15 -19.40 -7.37
C GLU A 266 -10.02 -19.99 -6.49
N LYS A 267 -9.32 -21.00 -7.01
CA LYS A 267 -8.16 -21.57 -6.31
C LYS A 267 -7.04 -20.54 -6.20
N VAL A 268 -6.59 -20.29 -4.98
CA VAL A 268 -5.49 -19.38 -4.68
C VAL A 268 -4.29 -20.17 -4.16
N ASN A 269 -3.10 -19.80 -4.62
CA ASN A 269 -1.86 -20.31 -4.06
C ASN A 269 -1.56 -19.59 -2.74
N VAL A 270 -1.95 -20.20 -1.62
CA VAL A 270 -1.81 -19.60 -0.30
C VAL A 270 -0.34 -19.34 0.06
N GLN A 271 0.55 -20.26 -0.28
CA GLN A 271 1.98 -20.14 0.04
C GLN A 271 2.62 -18.92 -0.64
N GLU A 272 2.24 -18.68 -1.89
CA GLU A 272 2.67 -17.49 -2.64
C GLU A 272 2.16 -16.20 -1.99
N LYS A 273 0.90 -16.18 -1.55
CA LYS A 273 0.33 -15.02 -0.84
C LYS A 273 1.01 -14.76 0.50
N ILE A 274 1.34 -15.80 1.25
CA ILE A 274 2.12 -15.68 2.49
C ILE A 274 3.53 -15.15 2.19
N LEU A 275 4.20 -15.67 1.16
CA LEU A 275 5.53 -15.20 0.77
C LEU A 275 5.54 -13.72 0.33
N GLU A 276 4.52 -13.29 -0.43
CA GLU A 276 4.32 -11.88 -0.77
C GLU A 276 4.12 -11.02 0.48
N ALA A 277 3.37 -11.51 1.47
CA ALA A 277 3.14 -10.83 2.73
C ALA A 277 4.42 -10.73 3.59
N GLN A 278 5.20 -11.82 3.67
CA GLN A 278 6.53 -11.83 4.30
C GLN A 278 7.45 -10.79 3.64
N THR A 279 7.50 -10.77 2.31
CA THR A 279 8.30 -9.79 1.56
C THR A 279 7.87 -8.35 1.85
N ALA A 280 6.55 -8.09 1.91
CA ALA A 280 6.02 -6.79 2.26
C ALA A 280 6.31 -6.39 3.72
N PHE A 281 6.35 -7.37 4.63
CA PHE A 281 6.69 -7.17 6.03
C PHE A 281 8.20 -6.91 6.22
N ASP A 282 9.07 -7.61 5.50
CA ASP A 282 10.51 -7.36 5.49
C ASP A 282 10.83 -5.95 4.95
N GLY A 283 10.05 -5.50 3.97
CA GLY A 283 10.10 -4.14 3.41
C GLY A 283 9.44 -3.07 4.29
N PHE A 284 9.01 -3.37 5.51
CA PHE A 284 8.21 -2.47 6.35
C PHE A 284 8.87 -1.10 6.54
N GLY A 285 8.09 -0.05 6.30
CA GLY A 285 8.52 1.34 6.42
C GLY A 285 8.81 1.75 7.87
N TRP A 286 10.07 1.68 8.29
CA TRP A 286 10.50 2.19 9.60
C TRP A 286 10.61 3.72 9.65
N GLY A 287 10.77 4.39 8.51
CA GLY A 287 11.02 5.83 8.40
C GLY A 287 12.39 6.27 8.96
N GLY A 288 12.70 7.57 8.92
CA GLY A 288 14.00 8.11 9.34
C GLY A 288 14.19 8.17 10.87
N PRO A 289 15.44 8.36 11.36
CA PRO A 289 15.75 8.38 12.80
C PRO A 289 15.06 9.50 13.59
N GLU A 290 14.60 10.55 12.91
CA GLU A 290 13.88 11.70 13.45
C GLU A 290 12.46 11.40 13.93
N LEU A 291 11.87 10.26 13.56
CA LEU A 291 10.49 9.92 13.86
C LEU A 291 10.30 9.18 15.18
N GLU A 292 9.14 9.33 15.80
CA GLU A 292 8.74 8.59 17.01
C GLU A 292 8.50 7.09 16.73
N LYS A 293 9.54 6.29 17.03
CA LYS A 293 9.58 4.86 16.70
C LYS A 293 8.64 4.00 17.53
N ARG A 294 8.16 4.43 18.69
CA ARG A 294 7.32 3.57 19.56
C ARG A 294 5.95 3.30 18.93
N ILE A 295 5.38 4.28 18.22
CA ILE A 295 4.14 4.10 17.47
C ILE A 295 4.37 3.14 16.30
N ILE A 296 5.44 3.36 15.53
CA ILE A 296 5.81 2.53 14.38
C ILE A 296 6.07 1.07 14.80
N LYS A 297 6.75 0.85 15.94
CA LYS A 297 6.97 -0.50 16.50
C LYS A 297 5.66 -1.20 16.87
N ARG A 298 4.65 -0.47 17.36
CA ARG A 298 3.34 -1.05 17.67
C ARG A 298 2.62 -1.49 16.40
N LEU A 299 2.68 -0.68 15.34
CA LEU A 299 2.13 -1.04 14.03
C LEU A 299 2.84 -2.26 13.44
N ASN A 300 4.18 -2.28 13.51
CA ASN A 300 4.96 -3.42 13.06
C ASN A 300 4.57 -4.71 13.81
N LYS A 301 4.34 -4.63 15.13
CA LYS A 301 3.83 -5.78 15.88
C LYS A 301 2.48 -6.26 15.35
N GLN A 302 1.54 -5.36 15.04
CA GLN A 302 0.25 -5.76 14.46
C GLN A 302 0.39 -6.43 13.09
N CYS A 303 1.33 -5.97 12.25
CA CYS A 303 1.66 -6.66 11.01
C CYS A 303 2.24 -8.05 11.27
N ALA A 304 3.13 -8.21 12.27
CA ALA A 304 3.69 -9.51 12.64
C ALA A 304 2.62 -10.47 13.16
N ASP A 305 1.75 -10.01 14.06
CA ASP A 305 0.63 -10.80 14.59
C ASP A 305 -0.33 -11.25 13.47
N SER A 306 -0.53 -10.39 12.45
CA SER A 306 -1.33 -10.69 11.25
C SER A 306 -0.67 -11.74 10.36
N LEU A 307 0.65 -11.65 10.18
CA LEU A 307 1.41 -12.60 9.38
C LEU A 307 1.47 -13.98 10.05
N GLU A 308 1.68 -14.03 11.37
CA GLU A 308 1.61 -15.27 12.15
C GLU A 308 0.22 -15.90 12.06
N SER A 309 -0.84 -15.08 12.05
CA SER A 309 -2.21 -15.56 11.83
C SER A 309 -2.41 -16.12 10.42
N ALA A 310 -1.73 -15.58 9.40
CA ALA A 310 -1.75 -16.13 8.04
C ALA A 310 -1.06 -17.50 7.95
N GLU A 311 0.00 -17.72 8.72
CA GLU A 311 0.74 -18.99 8.73
C GLU A 311 0.05 -20.08 9.57
N SER A 312 -0.70 -19.68 10.61
CA SER A 312 -1.30 -20.59 11.58
C SER A 312 -2.82 -20.84 11.41
N ALA A 313 -3.53 -20.02 10.63
CA ALA A 313 -4.96 -20.20 10.41
C ALA A 313 -5.25 -21.54 9.72
N SER A 314 -6.38 -22.15 10.06
CA SER A 314 -6.78 -23.48 9.56
C SER A 314 -7.45 -23.45 8.18
N ASP A 315 -7.90 -22.28 7.73
CA ASP A 315 -8.76 -22.12 6.56
C ASP A 315 -8.05 -21.29 5.48
N GLU A 316 -8.00 -21.80 4.25
CA GLU A 316 -7.22 -21.22 3.15
C GLU A 316 -7.66 -19.77 2.81
N PRO A 317 -8.97 -19.47 2.62
CA PRO A 317 -9.47 -18.10 2.45
C PRO A 317 -9.00 -17.17 3.57
N ARG A 318 -9.06 -17.60 4.84
CA ARG A 318 -8.63 -16.79 5.97
C ARG A 318 -7.13 -16.55 5.99
N GLN A 319 -6.33 -17.57 5.66
CA GLN A 319 -4.88 -17.41 5.51
C GLN A 319 -4.56 -16.32 4.48
N VAL A 320 -5.25 -16.31 3.33
CA VAL A 320 -5.08 -15.27 2.30
C VAL A 320 -5.55 -13.91 2.79
N VAL A 321 -6.67 -13.83 3.52
CA VAL A 321 -7.15 -12.56 4.11
C VAL A 321 -6.14 -11.98 5.10
N TYR A 322 -5.54 -12.81 5.97
CA TYR A 322 -4.48 -12.37 6.90
C TYR A 322 -3.20 -11.93 6.16
N ALA A 323 -2.81 -12.64 5.09
CA ALA A 323 -1.67 -12.27 4.26
C ALA A 323 -1.89 -10.92 3.57
N GLU A 324 -3.04 -10.72 2.94
CA GLU A 324 -3.38 -9.44 2.29
C GLU A 324 -3.61 -8.33 3.32
N MET A 325 -4.14 -8.63 4.51
CA MET A 325 -4.23 -7.66 5.62
C MET A 325 -2.85 -7.19 6.04
N THR A 326 -1.85 -8.08 6.14
CA THR A 326 -0.47 -7.71 6.44
C THR A 326 0.07 -6.73 5.40
N LYS A 327 -0.14 -7.02 4.10
CA LYS A 327 0.24 -6.14 2.99
C LYS A 327 -0.47 -4.78 3.07
N LEU A 328 -1.75 -4.76 3.43
CA LEU A 328 -2.53 -3.53 3.62
C LEU A 328 -1.97 -2.68 4.75
N LEU A 329 -1.71 -3.26 5.91
CA LEU A 329 -1.16 -2.53 7.07
C LEU A 329 0.23 -1.96 6.76
N CYS A 330 1.09 -2.72 6.07
CA CYS A 330 2.38 -2.20 5.60
C CYS A 330 2.20 -1.02 4.65
N LYS A 331 1.27 -1.12 3.67
CA LYS A 331 0.99 -0.02 2.73
C LYS A 331 0.43 1.23 3.41
N LEU A 332 -0.46 1.07 4.38
CA LEU A 332 -0.98 2.19 5.17
C LEU A 332 0.12 2.85 6.00
N GLN A 333 1.05 2.08 6.56
CA GLN A 333 2.24 2.63 7.20
C GLN A 333 3.12 3.40 6.22
N HIS A 334 3.33 2.88 5.01
CA HIS A 334 4.05 3.63 3.97
C HIS A 334 3.33 4.92 3.58
N ALA A 335 1.99 4.92 3.51
CA ALA A 335 1.21 6.13 3.26
C ALA A 335 1.40 7.19 4.36
N ILE A 336 1.40 6.78 5.63
CA ILE A 336 1.71 7.68 6.77
C ILE A 336 3.12 8.28 6.63
N LEU A 337 4.10 7.49 6.19
CA LEU A 337 5.47 7.97 6.02
C LEU A 337 5.71 8.75 4.72
N ALA A 338 4.80 8.70 3.75
CA ALA A 338 4.93 9.43 2.50
C ALA A 338 4.28 10.82 2.56
N GLU A 339 3.28 11.00 3.42
CA GLU A 339 2.56 12.28 3.56
C GLU A 339 3.30 13.26 4.49
N PRO A 340 3.62 14.49 4.03
CA PRO A 340 4.39 15.45 4.81
C PRO A 340 3.78 15.79 6.18
N ARG A 341 2.46 15.99 6.24
CA ARG A 341 1.75 16.30 7.50
C ARG A 341 1.86 15.16 8.51
N MET A 342 1.72 13.92 8.05
CA MET A 342 1.81 12.73 8.90
C MET A 342 3.23 12.49 9.40
N LEU A 343 4.24 12.69 8.53
CA LEU A 343 5.65 12.67 8.89
C LEU A 343 5.99 13.74 9.96
N GLU A 344 5.56 14.97 9.75
CA GLU A 344 5.77 16.07 10.69
C GLU A 344 5.18 15.75 12.06
N ILE A 345 3.99 15.18 12.10
CA ILE A 345 3.34 14.77 13.35
C ILE A 345 4.17 13.73 14.09
N LEU A 346 4.67 12.70 13.39
CA LEU A 346 5.53 11.69 13.99
C LEU A 346 6.88 12.25 14.45
N ALA A 347 7.42 13.26 13.76
CA ALA A 347 8.64 13.95 14.15
C ALA A 347 8.42 14.83 15.39
N GLN A 348 7.31 15.58 15.45
CA GLN A 348 6.96 16.47 16.56
C GLN A 348 6.57 15.72 17.84
N MET A 349 6.16 14.46 17.72
CA MET A 349 5.93 13.58 18.87
C MET A 349 7.23 13.09 19.51
N LYS A 350 8.36 13.15 18.81
CA LYS A 350 9.63 12.72 19.37
C LYS A 350 10.08 13.75 20.41
N PRO A 351 10.25 13.35 21.69
CA PRO A 351 10.61 14.26 22.77
C PRO A 351 12.04 14.80 22.67
#